data_AF-A0A2A5T5L7-F1
#
_entry.id   AF-A0A2A5T5L7-F1
#
_cell.length_a   1.000
_cell.length_b   1.000
_cell.length_c   1.000
_cell.angle_alpha   90.00
_cell.angle_beta   90.00
_cell.angle_gamma   90.00
#
_symmetry.space_group_name_H-M   'P 1'
#
loop_
_entity.id
_entity.type
_entity.pdbx_description
1 polymer ?
#
loop_
_entity_poly.entity_id
_entity_poly.type
_entity_poly.pdbx_seq_one_letter_code
_entity_poly.pdbx_strand_id
1 'polypeptide(L)' 'MEKHPISSGFKQRNKPFRLSVSEVMTIVIAFHQSEYRDFKTYYIHFVYRYLTNEFPELVSYTRMLKFM' A
#
# COMPACT_ATOMS: atom_id res chain seq x y z
N MET A 1 -19.91 26.28 13.72
CA MET A 1 -20.24 26.55 12.31
C MET A 1 -20.37 25.23 11.57
N GLU A 2 -21.61 24.88 11.27
CA GLU A 2 -22.05 23.60 10.73
C GLU A 2 -21.56 23.40 9.29
N LYS A 3 -21.04 22.21 8.97
CA LYS A 3 -20.69 21.83 7.61
C LYS A 3 -21.84 21.01 7.02
N HIS A 4 -22.65 21.63 6.18
CA HIS A 4 -23.67 20.95 5.37
C HIS A 4 -23.01 20.02 4.35
N PRO A 5 -23.34 18.72 4.30
CA PRO A 5 -22.89 17.85 3.23
C PRO A 5 -23.84 18.02 2.03
N ILE A 6 -23.27 18.50 0.93
CA ILE A 6 -23.95 18.64 -0.35
C ILE A 6 -24.27 17.24 -0.87
N SER A 7 -25.55 16.98 -1.11
CA SER A 7 -26.08 15.73 -1.63
C SER A 7 -25.65 15.52 -3.09
N SER A 8 -24.61 14.72 -3.29
CA SER A 8 -24.45 13.96 -4.53
C SER A 8 -24.34 12.49 -4.13
N GLY A 9 -25.18 11.64 -4.73
CA GLY A 9 -25.28 10.20 -4.40
C GLY A 9 -24.02 9.38 -4.71
N PHE A 10 -22.91 10.03 -5.05
CA PHE A 10 -21.61 9.40 -5.22
C PHE A 10 -20.75 9.72 -4.01
N LYS A 11 -20.75 8.79 -3.06
CA LYS A 11 -19.89 8.83 -1.87
C LYS A 11 -18.43 8.68 -2.32
N GLN A 12 -17.78 9.77 -2.71
CA GLN A 12 -16.34 9.77 -3.01
C GLN A 12 -15.59 9.44 -1.71
N ARG A 13 -14.89 8.31 -1.73
CA ARG A 13 -14.05 7.87 -0.61
C ARG A 13 -12.80 8.76 -0.56
N ASN A 14 -12.87 9.85 0.20
CA ASN A 14 -11.71 10.65 0.60
C ASN A 14 -10.86 9.88 1.62
N LYS A 15 -10.33 8.71 1.25
CA LYS A 15 -9.32 8.03 2.06
C LYS A 15 -7.96 8.36 1.45
N PRO A 16 -7.06 9.04 2.19
CA PRO A 16 -5.75 9.38 1.67
C PRO A 16 -5.06 8.14 1.10
N PHE A 17 -4.34 8.35 0.02
CA PHE A 17 -3.61 7.33 -0.69
C PHE A 17 -2.53 6.77 0.24
N ARG A 18 -2.51 5.45 0.42
CA ARG A 18 -2.01 4.81 1.64
C ARG A 18 -0.49 4.55 1.60
N LEU A 19 0.07 4.23 0.44
CA LEU A 19 1.53 4.12 0.27
C LEU A 19 2.06 5.28 -0.59
N SER A 20 3.12 5.93 -0.11
CA SER A 20 3.93 6.88 -0.89
C SER A 20 4.81 6.14 -1.91
N VAL A 21 5.26 6.88 -2.94
CA VAL A 21 6.19 6.34 -3.95
C VAL A 21 7.50 5.88 -3.30
N SER A 22 8.00 6.61 -2.30
CA SER A 22 9.19 6.22 -1.54
C SER A 22 9.02 4.89 -0.84
N GLU A 23 7.89 4.63 -0.19
CA GLU A 23 7.62 3.34 0.48
C GLU A 23 7.53 2.18 -0.52
N VAL A 24 6.93 2.41 -1.70
CA VAL A 24 6.90 1.42 -2.78
C VAL A 24 8.33 1.09 -3.20
N MET A 25 9.16 2.11 -3.47
CA MET A 25 10.56 1.93 -3.87
C MET A 25 11.37 1.20 -2.79
N THR A 26 11.16 1.52 -1.51
CA THR A 26 11.82 0.81 -0.40
C THR A 26 11.49 -0.68 -0.41
N ILE A 27 10.21 -1.05 -0.58
CA ILE A 27 9.80 -2.46 -0.62
C ILE A 27 10.37 -3.17 -1.85
N VAL A 28 10.44 -2.50 -3.01
CA VAL A 28 11.02 -3.07 -4.24
C VAL A 28 12.54 -3.28 -4.12
N ILE A 29 13.26 -2.31 -3.57
CA ILE A 29 14.71 -2.44 -3.34
C ILE A 29 14.99 -3.57 -2.34
N ALA A 30 14.24 -3.62 -1.24
CA ALA A 30 14.36 -4.68 -0.25
C ALA A 30 14.03 -6.06 -0.84
N PHE A 31 13.06 -6.16 -1.76
CA PHE A 31 12.79 -7.39 -2.50
C PHE A 31 14.03 -7.86 -3.28
N HIS A 32 14.65 -6.96 -4.05
CA HIS A 32 15.85 -7.30 -4.83
C HIS A 32 17.01 -7.79 -3.96
N GLN A 33 17.11 -7.32 -2.72
CA GLN A 33 18.13 -7.75 -1.76
C GLN A 33 17.77 -9.03 -0.99
N SER A 34 16.50 -9.42 -0.97
CA SER A 34 15.98 -10.50 -0.12
C SER A 34 16.15 -11.91 -0.69
N GLU A 35 16.64 -12.05 -1.92
CA GLU A 35 16.84 -13.32 -2.62
C GLU A 35 15.55 -14.16 -2.83
N TYR A 36 14.37 -13.58 -2.60
CA TYR A 36 13.10 -14.24 -2.91
C TYR A 36 12.94 -14.41 -4.42
N ARG A 37 12.49 -15.61 -4.83
CA ARG A 37 12.33 -15.96 -6.24
C ARG A 37 11.22 -15.17 -6.92
N ASP A 38 10.14 -14.85 -6.20
CA ASP A 38 9.02 -14.10 -6.74
C ASP A 38 8.52 -13.05 -5.75
N PHE A 39 8.08 -11.92 -6.31
CA PHE A 39 7.65 -10.76 -5.53
C PHE A 39 6.38 -11.05 -4.71
N LYS A 40 5.50 -11.93 -5.19
CA LYS A 40 4.24 -12.23 -4.49
C LYS A 40 4.50 -12.94 -3.17
N THR A 41 5.38 -13.95 -3.18
CA THR A 41 5.79 -14.70 -2.00
C THR A 41 6.48 -13.78 -1.00
N TYR A 42 7.43 -12.96 -1.47
CA TYR A 42 8.07 -11.94 -0.64
C TYR A 42 7.05 -11.00 0.01
N TYR A 43 6.14 -10.44 -0.78
CA TYR A 43 5.18 -9.46 -0.29
C TYR A 43 4.20 -10.04 0.73
N ILE A 44 3.64 -11.22 0.46
CA ILE A 44 2.63 -11.84 1.34
C ILE A 44 3.26 -12.46 2.58
N HIS A 45 4.40 -13.16 2.45
CA HIS A 45 4.98 -13.90 3.57
C HIS A 45 5.98 -13.12 4.39
N PHE A 46 6.64 -12.12 3.80
CA PHE A 46 7.61 -11.28 4.51
C PHE A 46 7.05 -9.91 4.84
N VAL A 47 6.68 -9.10 3.83
CA VAL A 47 6.26 -7.71 4.05
C VAL A 47 5.00 -7.63 4.91
N TYR A 48 3.96 -8.39 4.54
CA TYR A 48 2.69 -8.38 5.28
C TYR A 48 2.78 -9.00 6.69
N ARG A 49 3.81 -9.81 6.95
CA ARG A 49 3.94 -10.51 8.23
C ARG A 49 4.86 -9.77 9.19
N TYR A 50 5.93 -9.18 8.68
CA TYR A 50 6.99 -8.60 9.51
C TYR A 50 7.13 -7.09 9.37
N LEU A 51 6.71 -6.50 8.24
CA LEU A 51 6.90 -5.07 7.96
C LEU A 51 5.60 -4.25 8.03
N THR A 52 4.49 -4.83 8.45
CA THR A 52 3.20 -4.11 8.58
C THR A 52 3.28 -2.94 9.57
N ASN A 53 4.15 -3.03 10.59
CA ASN A 53 4.36 -1.92 11.52
C ASN A 53 5.19 -0.79 10.91
N GLU A 54 6.14 -1.12 10.04
CA GLU A 54 6.98 -0.14 9.34
C GLU A 54 6.21 0.56 8.20
N PHE A 55 5.23 -0.14 7.62
CA PHE A 55 4.35 0.36 6.59
C PHE A 55 2.88 0.24 7.04
N PRO A 56 2.42 1.09 7.98
CA PRO A 56 1.09 0.97 8.59
C PRO A 56 -0.06 1.09 7.58
N GLU A 57 0.23 1.68 6.43
CA GLU A 57 -0.72 1.94 5.36
C GLU A 57 -0.52 0.97 4.16
N LEU A 58 0.06 -0.22 4.42
CA LEU A 58 0.29 -1.27 3.44
C LEU A 58 -0.94 -1.55 2.56
N VAL A 59 -0.72 -1.71 1.25
CA VAL A 59 -1.78 -2.00 0.27
C VAL A 59 -1.87 -3.50 0.00
N SER A 60 -2.92 -3.94 -0.72
CA SER A 60 -2.97 -5.33 -1.17
C SER A 60 -1.92 -5.59 -2.25
N TYR A 61 -1.48 -6.84 -2.41
CA TYR A 61 -0.55 -7.25 -3.47
C TYR A 61 -0.99 -6.76 -4.87
N THR A 62 -2.27 -6.94 -5.21
CA THR A 62 -2.81 -6.47 -6.50
C THR A 62 -2.70 -4.96 -6.68
N ARG A 63 -2.78 -4.19 -5.59
CA ARG A 63 -2.61 -2.74 -5.63
C ARG A 63 -1.13 -2.34 -5.64
N MET A 64 -0.27 -3.08 -4.95
CA MET A 64 1.19 -2.92 -5.03
C MET A 64 1.69 -3.10 -6.47
N LEU A 65 1.21 -4.14 -7.16
CA LEU A 65 1.52 -4.37 -8.57
C LEU A 65 1.05 -3.26 -9.52
N LYS A 66 0.06 -2.44 -9.15
CA LYS A 66 -0.35 -1.30 -9.98
C LYS A 66 0.60 -0.11 -9.87
N PHE A 67 1.51 -0.12 -8.88
CA PHE A 67 2.51 0.93 -8.67
C PHE A 67 3.89 0.55 -9.21
N MET A 68 4.12 -0.73 -9.47
CA MET A 68 5.30 -1.24 -10.18
C MET A 68 5.05 -1.21 -11.68
#